data_AF-A0A5C6NX74-F1
#
_entry.id   AF-A0A5C6NX74-F1
#
_cell.length_a   1.000
_cell.length_b   1.000
_cell.length_c   1.000
_cell.angle_alpha   90.00
_cell.angle_beta   90.00
_cell.angle_gamma   90.00
#
_symmetry.space_group_name_H-M   'P 1'
#
loop_
_entity.id
_entity.type
_entity.pdbx_description
1 polymer ?
#
loop_
_entity_poly.entity_id
_entity_poly.type
_entity_poly.pdbx_seq_one_letter_code
_entity_poly.pdbx_strand_id
1 'polypeptide(L)'
;MRTLHRSVVVERELSQKNKITGTSGRNELPRRVAGLSLRDRVRSSAMREELGVEPLLLCVERRQMRWLGHLVRMPPGRLPGEVFRACPSSRRPPERPRTRWRDYVSRLVCSGNDWGSLRMSWKK
;
A
#
# COMPACT_ATOMS: atom_id res chain seq x y z
N MET A 1 -42.10 3.59 2.27
CA MET A 1 -40.85 4.35 2.57
C MET A 1 -39.74 3.41 3.08
N ARG A 2 -39.11 2.57 2.23
CA ARG A 2 -37.98 1.69 2.64
C ARG A 2 -36.98 1.38 1.49
N THR A 3 -36.75 2.31 0.56
CA THR A 3 -35.93 2.06 -0.64
C THR A 3 -34.59 2.78 -0.67
N LEU A 4 -34.34 3.76 0.21
CA LEU A 4 -33.09 4.55 0.20
C LEU A 4 -32.00 4.03 1.14
N HIS A 5 -32.36 3.24 2.17
CA HIS A 5 -31.38 2.75 3.15
C HIS A 5 -30.53 1.59 2.61
N ARG A 6 -31.02 0.84 1.62
CA ARG A 6 -30.29 -0.28 1.00
C ARG A 6 -29.19 0.20 0.05
N SER A 7 -29.38 1.34 -0.59
CA SER A 7 -28.45 1.92 -1.57
C SER A 7 -27.19 2.49 -0.92
N VAL A 8 -27.35 3.20 0.21
CA VAL A 8 -26.21 3.81 0.92
C VAL A 8 -25.33 2.76 1.61
N VAL A 9 -25.92 1.68 2.12
CA VAL A 9 -25.17 0.57 2.73
C VAL A 9 -24.38 -0.19 1.66
N VAL A 10 -24.97 -0.44 0.49
CA VAL A 10 -24.28 -1.09 -0.65
C VAL A 10 -23.15 -0.22 -1.18
N GLU A 11 -23.36 1.10 -1.31
CA GLU A 11 -22.30 2.05 -1.69
C GLU A 11 -21.16 2.08 -0.65
N ARG A 12 -21.47 2.08 0.64
CA ARG A 12 -20.46 2.02 1.72
C ARG A 12 -19.70 0.69 1.74
N GLU A 13 -20.39 -0.42 1.52
CA GLU A 13 -19.79 -1.76 1.41
C GLU A 13 -18.89 -1.88 0.16
N LEU A 14 -19.33 -1.38 -0.99
CA LEU A 14 -18.55 -1.37 -2.23
C LEU A 14 -17.36 -0.41 -2.13
N SER A 15 -17.51 0.72 -1.43
CA SER A 15 -16.42 1.63 -1.08
C SER A 15 -15.38 0.98 -0.17
N GLN A 16 -15.80 0.14 0.79
CA GLN A 16 -14.89 -0.67 1.60
C GLN A 16 -14.20 -1.78 0.78
N LYS A 17 -14.91 -2.42 -0.15
CA LYS A 17 -14.39 -3.49 -1.01
C LYS A 17 -13.42 -2.97 -2.09
N ASN A 18 -13.63 -1.75 -2.62
CA ASN A 18 -12.76 -1.11 -3.62
C ASN A 18 -11.46 -0.51 -3.05
N LYS A 19 -11.29 -0.47 -1.72
CA LYS A 19 -9.99 -0.10 -1.10
C LYS A 19 -8.88 -1.11 -1.38
N ILE A 20 -9.22 -2.33 -1.80
CA ILE A 20 -8.29 -3.47 -1.88
C ILE A 20 -8.20 -4.07 -3.30
N THR A 21 -8.72 -3.41 -4.34
CA THR A 21 -8.52 -3.86 -5.73
C THR A 21 -7.08 -3.57 -6.19
N GLY A 22 -6.16 -4.35 -5.64
CA GLY A 22 -4.74 -4.37 -5.94
C GLY A 22 -4.42 -5.29 -7.10
N THR A 23 -4.79 -4.89 -8.31
CA THR A 23 -4.19 -5.44 -9.52
C THR A 23 -3.53 -4.30 -10.27
N SER A 24 -2.21 -4.18 -10.07
CA SER A 24 -1.34 -3.31 -10.86
C SER A 24 -1.57 -3.60 -12.35
N GLY A 25 -2.18 -2.66 -13.07
CA GLY A 25 -2.28 -2.70 -14.53
C GLY A 25 -3.70 -2.64 -15.11
N ARG A 26 -4.75 -2.98 -14.36
CA ARG A 26 -6.13 -3.01 -14.89
C ARG A 26 -6.97 -1.88 -14.31
N ASN A 27 -7.16 -0.81 -15.08
CA ASN A 27 -8.04 0.32 -14.73
C ASN A 27 -9.49 0.12 -15.22
N GLU A 28 -9.88 -1.11 -15.54
CA GLU A 28 -11.18 -1.42 -16.13
C GLU A 28 -12.34 -1.11 -15.17
N LEU A 29 -12.18 -1.48 -13.89
CA LEU A 29 -13.20 -1.20 -12.86
C LEU A 29 -13.31 0.32 -12.57
N PRO A 30 -12.22 1.06 -12.27
CA PRO A 30 -12.29 2.51 -12.12
C PRO A 30 -12.87 3.22 -13.35
N ARG A 31 -12.52 2.79 -14.57
CA ARG A 31 -13.05 3.35 -15.80
C ARG A 31 -14.56 3.15 -15.91
N ARG A 32 -15.06 1.93 -15.65
CA ARG A 32 -16.49 1.63 -15.66
C ARG A 32 -17.27 2.45 -14.63
N VAL A 33 -16.74 2.57 -13.41
CA VAL A 33 -17.36 3.38 -12.35
C VAL A 33 -17.40 4.87 -12.71
N ALA A 34 -16.34 5.38 -13.35
CA ALA A 34 -16.26 6.76 -13.83
C ALA A 34 -17.01 7.00 -15.16
N GLY A 35 -17.61 5.97 -15.78
CA GLY A 35 -18.25 6.07 -17.10
C GLY A 35 -17.27 6.33 -18.25
N LEU A 36 -15.98 6.07 -18.05
CA LEU A 36 -14.91 6.33 -19.01
C LEU A 36 -14.60 5.08 -19.85
N SER A 37 -14.41 5.30 -21.15
CA SER A 37 -13.94 4.31 -22.10
C SER A 37 -12.40 4.33 -22.24
N LEU A 38 -11.85 3.38 -23.01
CA LEU A 38 -10.43 3.44 -23.41
C LEU A 38 -10.16 4.54 -24.45
N ARG A 39 -11.19 5.01 -25.16
CA ARG A 39 -11.05 6.05 -26.20
C ARG A 39 -10.79 7.43 -25.62
N ASP A 40 -11.23 7.66 -24.37
CA ASP A 40 -11.07 8.95 -23.69
C ASP A 40 -9.61 9.24 -23.29
N ARG A 41 -8.73 8.22 -23.36
CA ARG A 41 -7.28 8.33 -23.09
C ARG A 41 -6.94 9.01 -21.75
N VAL A 42 -7.89 9.05 -20.81
CA VAL A 42 -7.70 9.64 -19.48
C VAL A 42 -6.60 8.88 -18.74
N ARG A 43 -5.67 9.62 -18.14
CA ARG A 43 -4.57 9.05 -17.36
C ARG A 43 -5.11 8.34 -16.13
N SER A 44 -4.52 7.19 -15.82
CA SER A 44 -4.87 6.37 -14.65
C SER A 44 -4.76 7.13 -13.32
N SER A 45 -3.80 8.06 -13.21
CA SER A 45 -3.64 8.91 -12.04
C SER A 45 -4.80 9.86 -11.85
N ALA A 46 -5.24 10.53 -12.93
CA ALA A 46 -6.37 11.47 -12.90
C ALA A 46 -7.70 10.77 -12.54
N MET A 47 -7.94 9.57 -13.08
CA MET A 47 -9.13 8.79 -12.71
C MET A 47 -9.13 8.37 -11.23
N ARG A 48 -7.96 8.08 -10.67
CA ARG A 48 -7.84 7.70 -9.25
C ARG A 48 -8.05 8.89 -8.33
N GLU A 49 -7.56 10.06 -8.73
CA GLU A 49 -7.77 11.31 -8.02
C GLU A 49 -9.27 11.68 -7.99
N GLU A 50 -9.93 11.63 -9.15
CA GLU A 50 -11.38 11.88 -9.28
C GLU A 50 -12.23 10.94 -8.40
N LEU A 51 -11.89 9.65 -8.41
CA LEU A 51 -12.62 8.64 -7.62
C LEU A 51 -12.19 8.58 -6.14
N GLY A 52 -11.20 9.39 -5.72
CA GLY A 52 -10.62 9.32 -4.37
C GLY A 52 -9.98 7.96 -4.05
N VAL A 53 -9.57 7.20 -5.07
CA VAL A 53 -8.98 5.87 -4.92
C VAL A 53 -7.49 6.00 -4.67
N GLU A 54 -7.10 5.57 -3.48
CA GLU A 54 -5.70 5.52 -3.09
C GLU A 54 -4.87 4.60 -4.02
N PRO A 55 -3.71 5.07 -4.53
CA PRO A 55 -2.79 4.22 -5.26
C PRO A 55 -2.34 3.02 -4.41
N LEU A 56 -2.47 1.81 -4.96
CA LEU A 56 -2.05 0.55 -4.31
C LEU A 56 -0.63 0.61 -3.73
N LEU A 57 0.28 1.29 -4.43
CA LEU A 57 1.66 1.46 -3.98
C LEU A 57 1.71 2.12 -2.59
N LEU A 58 0.92 3.17 -2.37
CA LEU A 58 0.85 3.84 -1.06
C LEU A 58 0.20 2.96 0.02
N CYS A 59 -0.78 2.11 -0.34
CA CYS A 59 -1.34 1.11 0.58
C CYS A 59 -0.25 0.15 1.06
N VAL A 60 0.52 -0.39 0.11
CA VAL A 60 1.60 -1.34 0.36
C VAL A 60 2.68 -0.66 1.21
N GLU A 61 3.19 0.48 0.78
CA GLU A 61 4.22 1.25 1.49
C GLU A 61 3.83 1.56 2.94
N ARG A 62 2.59 2.02 3.20
CA ARG A 62 2.10 2.22 4.57
C ARG A 62 2.05 0.95 5.40
N ARG A 63 1.73 -0.19 4.79
CA ARG A 63 1.72 -1.48 5.49
C ARG A 63 3.14 -1.98 5.78
N GLN A 64 4.08 -1.75 4.87
CA GLN A 64 5.49 -2.06 5.08
C GLN A 64 6.07 -1.20 6.21
N MET A 65 5.77 0.10 6.22
CA MET A 65 6.18 1.00 7.31
C MET A 65 5.56 0.60 8.66
N ARG A 66 4.29 0.19 8.66
CA ARG A 66 3.63 -0.39 9.85
C ARG A 66 4.42 -1.53 10.46
N TRP A 67 4.79 -2.47 9.61
CA TRP A 67 5.47 -3.66 10.02
C TRP A 67 6.93 -3.38 10.44
N LEU A 68 7.61 -2.44 9.76
CA LEU A 68 8.93 -1.95 10.19
C LEU A 68 8.86 -1.35 11.60
N GLY A 69 7.88 -0.49 11.87
CA GLY A 69 7.70 0.11 13.19
C GLY A 69 7.47 -0.97 14.28
N HIS A 70 6.74 -2.03 13.94
CA HIS A 70 6.59 -3.18 14.83
C HIS A 70 7.92 -3.91 15.08
N LEU A 71 8.73 -4.16 14.04
CA LEU A 71 10.04 -4.80 14.19
C LEU A 71 11.01 -3.99 15.05
N VAL A 72 11.02 -2.66 14.90
CA VAL A 72 11.90 -1.76 15.68
C VAL A 72 11.51 -1.74 17.15
N ARG A 73 10.21 -1.81 17.48
CA ARG A 73 9.70 -1.89 18.85
C ARG A 73 9.74 -3.30 19.44
N MET A 74 10.07 -4.30 18.65
CA MET A 74 10.05 -5.69 19.08
C MET A 74 11.19 -5.95 20.09
N PRO A 75 10.88 -6.50 21.29
CA PRO A 75 11.91 -6.81 22.27
C PRO A 75 12.89 -7.88 21.74
N PRO A 76 14.12 -7.96 22.30
CA PRO A 76 15.04 -9.06 22.01
C PRO A 76 14.43 -10.41 22.44
N GLY A 77 14.89 -11.51 21.85
CA GLY A 77 14.35 -12.86 22.08
C GLY A 77 13.28 -13.30 21.07
N ARG A 78 12.92 -12.45 20.09
CA ARG A 78 11.95 -12.78 19.04
C ARG A 78 12.64 -12.90 17.68
N LEU A 79 12.47 -14.06 17.06
CA LEU A 79 13.09 -14.42 15.77
C LEU A 79 12.90 -13.37 14.67
N PRO A 80 11.70 -12.79 14.41
CA PRO A 80 11.57 -11.82 13.32
C PRO A 80 12.41 -10.56 13.53
N GLY A 81 12.48 -10.05 14.75
CA GLY A 81 13.29 -8.89 15.10
C GLY A 81 14.79 -9.19 15.05
N GLU A 82 15.18 -10.39 15.49
CA GLU A 82 16.57 -10.86 15.44
C GLU A 82 17.05 -11.08 14.01
N VAL A 83 16.29 -11.79 13.18
CA VAL A 83 16.58 -11.98 11.75
C VAL A 83 16.62 -10.64 11.02
N PHE A 84 15.74 -9.72 11.37
CA PHE A 84 15.78 -8.37 10.79
C PHE A 84 17.06 -7.63 11.17
N ARG A 85 17.51 -7.71 12.43
CA ARG A 85 18.75 -7.08 12.91
C ARG A 85 20.01 -7.79 12.39
N ALA A 86 19.94 -9.09 12.14
CA ALA A 86 21.03 -9.87 11.60
C ALA A 86 21.43 -9.36 10.20
N CYS A 87 22.73 -9.17 9.98
CA CYS A 87 23.29 -8.84 8.67
C CYS A 87 24.02 -10.07 8.10
N PRO A 88 23.32 -11.00 7.42
CA PRO A 88 23.99 -12.15 6.83
C PRO A 88 24.90 -11.67 5.69
N SER A 89 26.21 -11.88 5.86
CA SER A 89 27.28 -11.51 4.92
C SER A 89 27.34 -12.39 3.66
N SER A 90 26.56 -13.48 3.62
CA SER A 90 26.58 -14.44 2.52
C SER A 90 26.15 -13.83 1.18
N ARG A 91 26.92 -14.12 0.12
CA ARG A 91 26.57 -13.79 -1.27
C ARG A 91 25.31 -14.55 -1.67
N ARG A 92 24.39 -13.88 -2.38
CA ARG A 92 23.13 -14.51 -2.82
C ARG A 92 23.26 -15.19 -4.17
N PRO A 93 22.54 -16.30 -4.39
CA PRO A 93 22.39 -16.87 -5.70
C PRO A 93 21.60 -15.90 -6.61
N PRO A 94 21.90 -15.87 -7.92
CA PRO A 94 21.35 -14.92 -8.88
C PRO A 94 19.84 -15.06 -9.14
N GLU A 95 19.22 -16.15 -8.72
CA GLU A 95 17.82 -16.49 -9.04
C GLU A 95 16.77 -15.64 -8.30
N ARG A 96 17.16 -14.93 -7.23
CA ARG A 96 16.21 -14.14 -6.43
C ARG A 96 16.23 -12.66 -6.81
N PRO A 97 15.09 -11.96 -6.67
CA PRO A 97 15.05 -10.51 -6.80
C PRO A 97 16.19 -9.85 -6.00
N ARG A 98 16.96 -9.00 -6.69
CA ARG A 98 18.16 -8.35 -6.12
C ARG A 98 17.81 -7.52 -4.88
N THR A 99 16.63 -6.90 -4.88
CA THR A 99 16.15 -6.01 -3.83
C THR A 99 15.61 -6.81 -2.64
N ARG A 100 16.23 -6.65 -1.46
CA ARG A 100 15.66 -7.14 -0.20
C ARG A 100 14.46 -6.29 0.18
N TRP A 101 13.51 -6.88 0.91
CA TRP A 101 12.49 -6.10 1.59
C TRP A 101 13.11 -4.99 2.45
N ARG A 102 14.18 -5.32 3.21
CA ARG A 102 14.96 -4.36 4.00
C ARG A 102 15.51 -3.23 3.12
N ASP A 103 16.15 -3.55 1.99
CA ASP A 103 16.72 -2.52 1.09
C ASP A 103 15.64 -1.61 0.50
N TYR A 104 14.49 -2.19 0.13
CA TYR A 104 13.36 -1.43 -0.40
C TYR A 104 12.80 -0.47 0.66
N VAL A 105 12.54 -0.97 1.87
CA VAL A 105 12.03 -0.13 2.96
C VAL A 105 13.07 0.89 3.41
N SER A 106 14.35 0.54 3.42
CA SER A 106 15.45 1.50 3.68
C SER A 106 15.51 2.60 2.62
N ARG A 107 15.26 2.30 1.35
CA ARG A 107 15.16 3.33 0.29
C ARG A 107 13.93 4.20 0.48
N LEU A 108 12.78 3.60 0.77
CA LEU A 108 11.52 4.32 1.04
C LEU A 108 11.65 5.28 2.24
N VAL A 109 12.37 4.81 3.26
CA VAL A 109 12.85 5.61 4.37
C VAL A 109 13.74 6.75 3.81
N CYS A 110 14.84 6.48 3.13
CA CYS A 110 15.73 7.56 2.68
C CYS A 110 15.12 8.54 1.66
N SER A 111 14.09 8.15 0.91
CA SER A 111 13.53 8.93 -0.20
C SER A 111 12.59 10.06 0.19
N GLY A 112 12.39 10.34 1.48
CA GLY A 112 11.79 11.62 1.91
C GLY A 112 10.27 11.78 1.72
N ASN A 113 9.53 10.73 1.36
CA ASN A 113 8.08 10.81 1.19
C ASN A 113 7.39 10.88 2.57
N ASP A 114 6.99 12.09 2.99
CA ASP A 114 6.15 12.41 4.15
C ASP A 114 6.47 11.68 5.47
N TRP A 115 7.74 11.81 5.87
CA TRP A 115 8.23 11.41 7.19
C TRP A 115 7.50 12.06 8.37
N GLY A 116 6.98 13.29 8.19
CA GLY A 116 6.40 14.08 9.27
C GLY A 116 5.15 13.46 9.89
N SER A 117 4.21 13.00 9.06
CA SER A 117 2.93 12.44 9.51
C SER A 117 3.03 11.01 10.01
N LEU A 118 3.87 10.16 9.40
CA LEU A 118 4.00 8.76 9.85
C LEU A 118 4.84 8.62 11.12
N ARG A 119 5.91 9.40 11.31
CA ARG A 119 6.83 9.31 12.47
C ARG A 119 6.13 9.44 13.82
N MET A 120 5.06 10.22 13.87
CA MET A 120 4.28 10.47 15.09
C MET A 120 3.44 9.25 15.53
N SER A 121 3.08 8.35 14.60
CA SER A 121 2.19 7.22 14.91
C SER A 121 2.90 6.01 15.53
N TRP A 122 4.24 5.88 15.39
CA TRP A 122 4.98 4.67 15.85
C TRP A 122 5.66 4.83 17.20
N LYS A 123 5.69 6.06 17.74
CA LYS A 123 6.43 6.44 18.95
C LYS A 123 5.56 6.50 20.21
N LYS A 124 4.31 6.01 20.13
CA LYS A 124 3.35 5.92 21.23
C LYS A 124 3.35 4.51 21.80
#